data_AF-A0A7G6WGR7-F1
#
_entry.id   AF-A0A7G6WGR7-F1
#
_cell.length_a   1.000
_cell.length_b   1.000
_cell.length_c   1.000
_cell.angle_alpha   90.00
_cell.angle_beta   90.00
_cell.angle_gamma   90.00
#
_symmetry.space_group_name_H-M   'P 1'
#
loop_
_entity.id
_entity.type
_entity.pdbx_description
1 polymer ?
#
loop_
_entity_poly.entity_id
_entity_poly.type
_entity_poly.pdbx_seq_one_letter_code
_entity_poly.pdbx_strand_id
1 'polypeptide(L)'
;MALSALDLFSVGIGPSSSHTVGPMRAAKLFADGLKSGGLLSSTTRVRAELFGSLGATGRGHGSDKAVVLGLQGLDPETVDTSTADDQVAAAALDAELMICGDHRVDFNWDEDVVLHRRKSLPAHPNGMTFRALDHAGTVLSERSFYSIGGGFVVDGDADSGDRVVADDTALPYPFTSADELLAICRREGMSISDVMLANELVWRSEAELREKLLALWAVMRECVDNGCAAEGILPGGLNVRRRAPSLFKTLTADTGVTDPLRAMEWVNLFALAVNEENAAGGRIVTAPTNGAAGIVPAVLHYYVKFVPGADDDGVVRFLLAAAAVGILFKINASISGAEVGCQGEVGSACSMAAAGLCEVLGGTPEQVENAAEVGIEHNLGLTCDPVGGLVQIPCIERNAIASVKAINAARLSLHGDGSHKVSLDKAIKTMRETGADMKTKYKETSRGGLAVNVIEC
;
A
#
# COMPACT_ATOMS: atom_id res chain seq x y z
N MET A 1 -16.96 -12.32 -0.51
CA MET A 1 -15.63 -11.94 0.00
C MET A 1 -15.80 -10.90 1.08
N ALA A 2 -15.69 -11.33 2.32
CA ALA A 2 -15.53 -10.45 3.45
C ALA A 2 -14.10 -9.86 3.42
N LEU A 3 -13.97 -8.59 3.77
CA LEU A 3 -12.70 -7.87 3.81
C LEU A 3 -12.62 -7.14 5.15
N SER A 4 -11.48 -7.26 5.82
CA SER A 4 -11.20 -6.58 7.08
C SER A 4 -10.51 -5.23 6.85
N ALA A 5 -10.71 -4.27 7.75
CA ALA A 5 -9.87 -3.10 7.92
C ALA A 5 -8.38 -3.46 8.03
N LEU A 6 -8.05 -4.60 8.67
CA LEU A 6 -6.67 -5.08 8.80
C LEU A 6 -6.11 -5.66 7.48
N ASP A 7 -6.96 -5.93 6.48
CA ASP A 7 -6.52 -6.29 5.12
C ASP A 7 -6.14 -5.05 4.30
N LEU A 8 -6.67 -3.88 4.65
CA LEU A 8 -6.34 -2.60 4.02
C LEU A 8 -5.14 -1.93 4.70
N PHE A 9 -5.12 -1.99 6.03
CA PHE A 9 -4.06 -1.45 6.87
C PHE A 9 -3.20 -2.60 7.40
N SER A 10 -2.11 -2.88 6.69
CA SER A 10 -1.16 -3.93 7.03
C SER A 10 0.24 -3.34 7.20
N VAL A 11 0.96 -3.81 8.22
CA VAL A 11 2.36 -3.47 8.41
C VAL A 11 3.19 -4.12 7.30
N GLY A 12 4.24 -3.47 6.85
CA GLY A 12 5.09 -3.98 5.78
C GLY A 12 6.41 -3.21 5.69
N ILE A 13 7.07 -3.38 4.55
CA ILE A 13 8.33 -2.73 4.21
C ILE A 13 8.15 -1.95 2.90
N GLY A 14 8.72 -0.75 2.83
CA GLY A 14 8.77 0.05 1.60
C GLY A 14 9.68 -0.56 0.53
N PRO A 15 9.64 -0.07 -0.73
CA PRO A 15 8.83 1.05 -1.18
C PRO A 15 7.46 0.70 -1.79
N SER A 16 7.16 -0.58 -2.04
CA SER A 16 5.97 -0.96 -2.82
C SER A 16 5.24 -2.19 -2.26
N SER A 17 3.91 -2.10 -2.12
CA SER A 17 3.12 -3.26 -1.72
C SER A 17 3.08 -4.33 -2.82
N SER A 18 2.94 -3.90 -4.08
CA SER A 18 2.87 -4.80 -5.23
C SER A 18 4.23 -5.37 -5.63
N HIS A 19 5.31 -4.62 -5.45
CA HIS A 19 6.65 -4.96 -5.95
C HIS A 19 7.66 -5.28 -4.84
N THR A 20 7.37 -5.02 -3.57
CA THR A 20 8.25 -5.37 -2.45
C THR A 20 7.57 -6.38 -1.53
N VAL A 21 6.45 -5.99 -0.90
CA VAL A 21 5.72 -6.85 0.04
C VAL A 21 5.22 -8.13 -0.64
N GLY A 22 4.57 -8.00 -1.80
CA GLY A 22 4.06 -9.14 -2.57
C GLY A 22 5.16 -10.15 -2.94
N PRO A 23 6.23 -9.74 -3.66
CA PRO A 23 7.33 -10.65 -3.99
C PRO A 23 8.02 -11.28 -2.78
N MET A 24 8.18 -10.55 -1.67
CA MET A 24 8.71 -11.12 -0.43
C MET A 24 7.79 -12.19 0.17
N ARG A 25 6.46 -11.94 0.23
CA ARG A 25 5.48 -12.95 0.66
C ARG A 25 5.48 -14.18 -0.24
N ALA A 26 5.51 -13.98 -1.56
CA ALA A 26 5.52 -15.08 -2.52
C ALA A 26 6.79 -15.95 -2.40
N ALA A 27 7.95 -15.31 -2.26
CA ALA A 27 9.22 -15.99 -2.04
C ALA A 27 9.22 -16.78 -0.73
N LYS A 28 8.67 -16.20 0.35
CA LYS A 28 8.48 -16.89 1.63
C LYS A 28 7.55 -18.09 1.52
N LEU A 29 6.38 -17.93 0.87
CA LEU A 29 5.43 -19.02 0.64
C LEU A 29 6.05 -20.16 -0.18
N PHE A 30 6.90 -19.84 -1.15
CA PHE A 30 7.64 -20.83 -1.91
C PHE A 30 8.65 -21.58 -1.01
N ALA A 31 9.46 -20.86 -0.25
CA ALA A 31 10.45 -21.45 0.67
C ALA A 31 9.79 -22.34 1.74
N ASP A 32 8.71 -21.86 2.38
CA ASP A 32 7.93 -22.63 3.35
C ASP A 32 7.28 -23.87 2.71
N GLY A 33 6.89 -23.76 1.44
CA GLY A 33 6.42 -24.89 0.62
C GLY A 33 7.49 -25.97 0.41
N LEU A 34 8.74 -25.58 0.12
CA LEU A 34 9.86 -26.53 0.02
C LEU A 34 10.13 -27.23 1.36
N LYS A 35 10.06 -26.48 2.48
CA LYS A 35 10.26 -27.01 3.83
C LYS A 35 9.20 -28.02 4.21
N SER A 36 7.92 -27.64 4.08
CA SER A 36 6.78 -28.50 4.39
C SER A 36 6.67 -29.72 3.47
N GLY A 37 7.08 -29.58 2.21
CA GLY A 37 7.14 -30.68 1.24
C GLY A 37 8.35 -31.61 1.39
N GLY A 38 9.27 -31.36 2.33
CA GLY A 38 10.47 -32.17 2.54
C GLY A 38 11.48 -32.09 1.38
N LEU A 39 11.42 -31.02 0.57
CA LEU A 39 12.28 -30.83 -0.62
C LEU A 39 13.56 -30.04 -0.32
N LEU A 40 13.68 -29.40 0.84
CA LEU A 40 14.86 -28.59 1.19
C LEU A 40 16.15 -29.38 1.08
N SER A 41 16.24 -30.58 1.66
CA SER A 41 17.47 -31.38 1.67
C SER A 41 18.01 -31.73 0.29
N SER A 42 17.14 -31.76 -0.72
CA SER A 42 17.50 -32.05 -2.12
C SER A 42 17.75 -30.79 -2.94
N THR A 43 17.35 -29.62 -2.44
CA THR A 43 17.48 -28.34 -3.13
C THR A 43 18.90 -27.81 -2.98
N THR A 44 19.58 -27.58 -4.10
CA THR A 44 20.95 -27.02 -4.12
C THR A 44 21.01 -25.63 -4.72
N ARG A 45 19.97 -25.21 -5.45
CA ARG A 45 19.85 -23.88 -6.07
C ARG A 45 18.39 -23.48 -6.14
N VAL A 46 18.10 -22.19 -5.98
CA VAL A 46 16.77 -21.62 -6.20
C VAL A 46 16.84 -20.52 -7.26
N ARG A 47 15.80 -20.40 -8.08
CA ARG A 47 15.70 -19.38 -9.12
C ARG A 47 14.34 -18.71 -9.08
N ALA A 48 14.34 -17.38 -9.10
CA ALA A 48 13.18 -16.53 -9.18
C ALA A 48 13.19 -15.74 -10.49
N GLU A 49 12.09 -15.78 -11.22
CA GLU A 49 11.89 -15.04 -12.46
C GLU A 49 10.70 -14.10 -12.29
N LEU A 50 10.89 -12.79 -12.50
CA LEU A 50 9.87 -11.76 -12.35
C LEU A 50 9.48 -11.22 -13.73
N PHE A 51 8.18 -11.07 -13.97
CA PHE A 51 7.61 -10.77 -15.29
C PHE A 51 6.78 -9.49 -15.30
N GLY A 52 6.51 -8.97 -16.50
CA GLY A 52 5.62 -7.85 -16.75
C GLY A 52 6.08 -6.57 -16.05
N SER A 53 5.22 -5.98 -15.22
CA SER A 53 5.54 -4.75 -14.49
C SER A 53 6.62 -4.98 -13.44
N LEU A 54 6.55 -6.10 -12.68
CA LEU A 54 7.63 -6.51 -11.76
C LEU A 54 8.99 -6.61 -12.45
N GLY A 55 9.03 -7.18 -13.66
CA GLY A 55 10.27 -7.26 -14.43
C GLY A 55 10.76 -5.90 -14.94
N ALA A 56 9.86 -4.94 -15.18
CA ALA A 56 10.17 -3.63 -15.73
C ALA A 56 10.68 -2.63 -14.68
N THR A 57 10.02 -2.55 -13.52
CA THR A 57 10.30 -1.57 -12.44
C THR A 57 10.94 -2.21 -11.20
N GLY A 58 11.11 -3.54 -11.18
CA GLY A 58 11.49 -4.29 -9.99
C GLY A 58 12.78 -3.84 -9.30
N ARG A 59 13.79 -3.36 -10.05
CA ARG A 59 15.01 -2.79 -9.42
C ARG A 59 14.71 -1.51 -8.64
N GLY A 60 13.89 -0.61 -9.18
CA GLY A 60 13.50 0.62 -8.50
C GLY A 60 12.60 0.36 -7.29
N HIS A 61 11.83 -0.73 -7.32
CA HIS A 61 10.97 -1.12 -6.21
C HIS A 61 11.63 -2.12 -5.23
N GLY A 62 12.89 -2.50 -5.45
CA GLY A 62 13.59 -3.48 -4.62
C GLY A 62 12.97 -4.89 -4.64
N SER A 63 12.31 -5.28 -5.74
CA SER A 63 11.69 -6.62 -5.88
C SER A 63 12.70 -7.76 -5.82
N ASP A 64 13.89 -7.52 -6.35
CA ASP A 64 15.01 -8.45 -6.29
C ASP A 64 15.47 -8.68 -4.85
N LYS A 65 15.69 -7.60 -4.09
CA LYS A 65 15.97 -7.64 -2.64
C LYS A 65 14.87 -8.35 -1.86
N ALA A 66 13.62 -7.98 -2.12
CA ALA A 66 12.45 -8.55 -1.47
C ALA A 66 12.34 -10.07 -1.66
N VAL A 67 12.62 -10.57 -2.86
CA VAL A 67 12.66 -12.00 -3.15
C VAL A 67 13.72 -12.71 -2.32
N VAL A 68 14.93 -12.15 -2.21
CA VAL A 68 16.01 -12.75 -1.42
C VAL A 68 15.64 -12.82 0.06
N LEU A 69 15.15 -11.72 0.64
CA LEU A 69 14.69 -11.70 2.03
C LEU A 69 13.58 -12.72 2.28
N GLY A 70 12.61 -12.81 1.36
CA GLY A 70 11.51 -13.78 1.47
C GLY A 70 11.99 -15.24 1.38
N LEU A 71 12.93 -15.54 0.47
CA LEU A 71 13.52 -16.89 0.37
C LEU A 71 14.27 -17.28 1.66
N GLN A 72 14.86 -16.31 2.36
CA GLN A 72 15.46 -16.51 3.69
C GLN A 72 14.42 -16.77 4.80
N GLY A 73 13.13 -16.71 4.48
CA GLY A 73 12.03 -16.94 5.41
C GLY A 73 11.59 -15.71 6.19
N LEU A 74 12.14 -14.53 5.88
CA LEU A 74 11.78 -13.27 6.54
C LEU A 74 10.39 -12.81 6.11
N ASP A 75 9.67 -12.20 7.05
CA ASP A 75 8.32 -11.70 6.83
C ASP A 75 8.32 -10.16 6.64
N PRO A 76 7.62 -9.60 5.63
CA PRO A 76 7.53 -8.17 5.44
C PRO A 76 7.05 -7.41 6.67
N GLU A 77 6.21 -8.00 7.52
CA GLU A 77 5.65 -7.37 8.73
C GLU A 77 6.67 -7.27 9.87
N THR A 78 7.67 -8.14 9.90
CA THR A 78 8.58 -8.26 11.06
C THR A 78 10.06 -8.12 10.72
N VAL A 79 10.42 -8.06 9.43
CA VAL A 79 11.83 -7.91 9.00
C VAL A 79 12.48 -6.66 9.59
N ASP A 80 13.71 -6.79 10.08
CA ASP A 80 14.47 -5.61 10.51
C ASP A 80 14.91 -4.81 9.28
N THR A 81 14.23 -3.68 9.05
CA THR A 81 14.46 -2.82 7.88
C THR A 81 15.83 -2.12 7.95
N SER A 82 16.47 -2.05 9.12
CA SER A 82 17.78 -1.41 9.27
C SER A 82 18.93 -2.30 8.79
N THR A 83 18.73 -3.62 8.74
CA THR A 83 19.75 -4.60 8.33
C THR A 83 19.40 -5.35 7.05
N ALA A 84 18.21 -5.11 6.48
CA ALA A 84 17.72 -5.81 5.29
C ALA A 84 18.70 -5.69 4.09
N ASP A 85 19.23 -4.50 3.84
CA ASP A 85 20.17 -4.28 2.73
C ASP A 85 21.51 -5.01 2.94
N ASP A 86 22.00 -5.08 4.18
CA ASP A 86 23.24 -5.78 4.52
C ASP A 86 23.08 -7.30 4.38
N GLN A 87 21.93 -7.86 4.78
CA GLN A 87 21.63 -9.29 4.63
C GLN A 87 21.58 -9.72 3.17
N VAL A 88 20.99 -8.87 2.33
CA VAL A 88 20.90 -9.07 0.88
C VAL A 88 22.28 -8.98 0.24
N ALA A 89 23.10 -8.01 0.65
CA ALA A 89 24.47 -7.86 0.16
C ALA A 89 25.37 -9.04 0.54
N ALA A 90 25.21 -9.59 1.75
CA ALA A 90 25.94 -10.77 2.20
C ALA A 90 25.66 -11.99 1.31
N ALA A 91 24.38 -12.26 1.01
CA ALA A 91 24.00 -13.38 0.14
C ALA A 91 24.64 -13.27 -1.26
N ALA A 92 24.74 -12.05 -1.81
CA ALA A 92 25.38 -11.83 -3.10
C ALA A 92 26.91 -12.00 -3.03
N LEU A 93 27.55 -11.55 -1.93
CA LEU A 93 29.00 -11.62 -1.74
C LEU A 93 29.49 -13.05 -1.49
N ASP A 94 28.77 -13.79 -0.66
CA ASP A 94 29.14 -15.15 -0.25
C ASP A 94 28.80 -16.21 -1.31
N ALA A 95 28.04 -15.82 -2.34
CA ALA A 95 27.50 -16.71 -3.37
C ALA A 95 26.67 -17.88 -2.82
N GLU A 96 26.06 -17.67 -1.64
CA GLU A 96 25.27 -18.65 -0.91
C GLU A 96 24.01 -17.99 -0.34
N LEU A 97 22.90 -18.72 -0.29
CA LEU A 97 21.63 -18.26 0.30
C LEU A 97 21.12 -19.26 1.34
N MET A 98 20.69 -18.76 2.50
CA MET A 98 20.10 -19.55 3.58
C MET A 98 18.58 -19.60 3.42
N ILE A 99 18.05 -20.59 2.70
CA ILE A 99 16.62 -20.80 2.54
C ILE A 99 15.98 -21.10 3.90
N CYS A 100 14.88 -20.41 4.22
CA CYS A 100 14.23 -20.47 5.53
C CYS A 100 15.18 -20.19 6.73
N GLY A 101 16.34 -19.59 6.48
CA GLY A 101 17.37 -19.32 7.48
C GLY A 101 18.19 -20.53 7.93
N ASP A 102 17.90 -21.74 7.45
CA ASP A 102 18.50 -22.99 7.94
C ASP A 102 19.09 -23.91 6.87
N HIS A 103 18.69 -23.78 5.60
CA HIS A 103 19.19 -24.62 4.52
C HIS A 103 19.99 -23.84 3.49
N ARG A 104 21.27 -24.19 3.33
CA ARG A 104 22.21 -23.49 2.45
C ARG A 104 22.10 -23.98 1.01
N VAL A 105 22.00 -23.03 0.07
CA VAL A 105 22.03 -23.28 -1.39
C VAL A 105 23.04 -22.40 -2.09
N ASP A 106 23.56 -22.86 -3.23
CA ASP A 106 24.37 -22.03 -4.12
C ASP A 106 23.49 -20.91 -4.68
N PHE A 107 24.02 -19.69 -4.72
CA PHE A 107 23.25 -18.52 -5.15
C PHE A 107 24.10 -17.53 -5.95
N ASN A 108 23.64 -17.20 -7.14
CA ASN A 108 24.18 -16.13 -7.97
C ASN A 108 23.07 -15.12 -8.26
N TRP A 109 23.18 -13.93 -7.69
CA TRP A 109 22.19 -12.86 -7.81
C TRP A 109 21.71 -12.62 -9.25
N ASP A 110 22.64 -12.46 -10.18
CA ASP A 110 22.33 -12.06 -11.56
C ASP A 110 21.71 -13.20 -12.38
N GLU A 111 21.99 -14.45 -12.03
CA GLU A 111 21.45 -15.63 -12.72
C GLU A 111 20.16 -16.17 -12.07
N ASP A 112 20.04 -16.01 -10.75
CA ASP A 112 19.00 -16.62 -9.94
C ASP A 112 17.85 -15.66 -9.63
N VAL A 113 18.04 -14.35 -9.74
CA VAL A 113 16.97 -13.36 -9.61
C VAL A 113 16.83 -12.59 -10.93
N VAL A 114 16.00 -13.13 -11.84
CA VAL A 114 15.91 -12.65 -13.23
C VAL A 114 14.70 -11.75 -13.43
N LEU A 115 14.95 -10.52 -13.91
CA LEU A 115 13.91 -9.53 -14.21
C LEU A 115 13.59 -9.49 -15.72
N HIS A 116 12.48 -10.09 -16.13
CA HIS A 116 12.04 -10.11 -17.53
C HIS A 116 11.27 -8.85 -17.92
N ARG A 117 11.98 -7.82 -18.40
CA ARG A 117 11.40 -6.52 -18.81
C ARG A 117 10.36 -6.56 -19.95
N ARG A 118 10.32 -7.66 -20.73
CA ARG A 118 9.52 -7.76 -21.96
C ARG A 118 8.64 -9.01 -22.04
N LYS A 119 8.73 -9.90 -21.05
CA LYS A 119 7.86 -11.09 -20.97
C LYS A 119 6.80 -10.83 -19.91
N SER A 120 5.62 -11.38 -20.09
CA SER A 120 4.51 -11.31 -19.13
C SER A 120 3.93 -12.71 -18.94
N LEU A 121 3.42 -12.97 -17.74
CA LEU A 121 2.55 -14.10 -17.50
C LEU A 121 1.09 -13.72 -17.86
N PRO A 122 0.23 -14.70 -18.22
CA PRO A 122 -1.10 -14.41 -18.78
C PRO A 122 -2.11 -13.87 -17.76
N ALA A 123 -2.03 -14.27 -16.48
CA ALA A 123 -3.08 -13.95 -15.51
C ALA A 123 -3.03 -12.51 -14.97
N HIS A 124 -1.84 -11.98 -14.70
CA HIS A 124 -1.67 -10.64 -14.13
C HIS A 124 -0.28 -10.04 -14.50
N PRO A 125 -0.15 -8.72 -14.71
CA PRO A 125 1.10 -8.07 -15.07
C PRO A 125 2.22 -8.21 -14.03
N ASN A 126 1.88 -8.47 -12.76
CA ASN A 126 2.86 -8.68 -11.68
C ASN A 126 3.02 -10.18 -11.39
N GLY A 127 3.55 -10.91 -12.37
CA GLY A 127 3.77 -12.35 -12.27
C GLY A 127 5.19 -12.70 -11.86
N MET A 128 5.34 -13.79 -11.12
CA MET A 128 6.65 -14.34 -10.72
C MET A 128 6.62 -15.87 -10.75
N THR A 129 7.74 -16.49 -11.08
CA THR A 129 7.90 -17.95 -11.09
C THR A 129 9.13 -18.31 -10.27
N PHE A 130 8.98 -19.24 -9.33
CA PHE A 130 10.07 -19.76 -8.51
C PHE A 130 10.34 -21.22 -8.85
N ARG A 131 11.62 -21.59 -8.90
CA ARG A 131 12.11 -22.95 -9.15
C ARG A 131 13.11 -23.36 -8.10
N ALA A 132 12.98 -24.58 -7.59
CA ALA A 132 13.98 -25.26 -6.77
C ALA A 132 14.64 -26.33 -7.63
N LEU A 133 15.97 -26.38 -7.62
CA LEU A 133 16.76 -27.31 -8.43
C LEU A 133 17.64 -28.20 -7.55
N ASP A 134 17.86 -29.43 -7.99
CA ASP A 134 18.84 -30.35 -7.41
C ASP A 134 20.25 -30.15 -7.99
N HIS A 135 21.20 -30.96 -7.52
CA HIS A 135 22.60 -30.91 -7.97
C HIS A 135 22.79 -31.19 -9.47
N ALA A 136 21.86 -31.92 -10.09
CA ALA A 136 21.89 -32.20 -11.53
C ALA A 136 21.21 -31.10 -12.37
N GLY A 137 20.63 -30.09 -11.72
CA GLY A 137 19.83 -29.03 -12.36
C GLY A 137 18.40 -29.46 -12.67
N THR A 138 17.92 -30.57 -12.09
CA THR A 138 16.53 -31.02 -12.25
C THR A 138 15.62 -30.15 -11.40
N VAL A 139 14.48 -29.72 -11.95
CA VAL A 139 13.48 -28.95 -11.22
C VAL A 139 12.73 -29.87 -10.24
N LEU A 140 12.87 -29.60 -8.96
CA LEU A 140 12.19 -30.30 -7.86
C LEU A 140 10.79 -29.73 -7.61
N SER A 141 10.65 -28.42 -7.76
CA SER A 141 9.38 -27.70 -7.60
C SER A 141 9.41 -26.45 -8.46
N GLU A 142 8.29 -26.16 -9.11
CA GLU A 142 8.04 -24.91 -9.84
C GLU A 142 6.67 -24.38 -9.43
N ARG A 143 6.60 -23.11 -9.04
CA ARG A 143 5.34 -22.44 -8.69
C ARG A 143 5.33 -21.02 -9.23
N SER A 144 4.18 -20.58 -9.71
CA SER A 144 3.98 -19.22 -10.17
C SER A 144 3.05 -18.48 -9.24
N PHE A 145 3.35 -17.22 -8.96
CA PHE A 145 2.53 -16.36 -8.11
C PHE A 145 2.24 -15.03 -8.80
N TYR A 146 1.17 -14.38 -8.36
CA TYR A 146 0.79 -13.05 -8.84
C TYR A 146 0.58 -12.09 -7.67
N SER A 147 1.23 -10.93 -7.73
CA SER A 147 1.05 -9.84 -6.77
C SER A 147 -0.03 -8.86 -7.26
N ILE A 148 -1.22 -8.97 -6.69
CA ILE A 148 -2.45 -8.34 -7.22
C ILE A 148 -2.80 -6.98 -6.58
N GLY A 149 -1.86 -6.38 -5.84
CA GLY A 149 -2.05 -5.09 -5.15
C GLY A 149 -2.29 -5.24 -3.65
N GLY A 150 -2.00 -4.18 -2.88
CA GLY A 150 -2.12 -4.18 -1.41
C GLY A 150 -1.22 -5.19 -0.68
N GLY A 151 -0.23 -5.80 -1.36
CA GLY A 151 0.63 -6.84 -0.79
C GLY A 151 0.02 -8.25 -0.81
N PHE A 152 -1.14 -8.43 -1.46
CA PHE A 152 -1.77 -9.74 -1.64
C PHE A 152 -1.09 -10.53 -2.76
N VAL A 153 -0.91 -11.83 -2.53
CA VAL A 153 -0.33 -12.77 -3.47
C VAL A 153 -1.30 -13.91 -3.69
N VAL A 154 -1.49 -14.31 -4.95
CA VAL A 154 -2.26 -15.50 -5.31
C VAL A 154 -1.35 -16.52 -6.01
N ASP A 155 -1.59 -17.80 -5.76
CA ASP A 155 -0.93 -18.89 -6.47
C ASP A 155 -1.55 -19.06 -7.86
N GLY A 156 -0.71 -19.38 -8.82
CA GLY A 156 -0.98 -19.30 -10.24
C GLY A 156 -0.85 -20.64 -10.93
N ASP A 157 -1.69 -21.61 -10.60
CA ASP A 157 -1.97 -22.70 -11.52
C ASP A 157 -2.96 -22.20 -12.58
N ALA A 158 -2.53 -22.21 -13.84
CA ALA A 158 -3.18 -21.54 -14.98
C ALA A 158 -4.60 -22.01 -15.35
N ASP A 159 -5.21 -22.90 -14.56
CA ASP A 159 -6.55 -23.47 -14.79
C ASP A 159 -7.51 -23.34 -13.58
N SER A 160 -7.09 -22.83 -12.42
CA SER A 160 -8.01 -22.57 -11.31
C SER A 160 -8.44 -21.10 -11.33
N GLY A 161 -9.71 -20.85 -11.62
CA GLY A 161 -10.36 -19.54 -11.53
C GLY A 161 -10.43 -18.94 -10.11
N ASP A 162 -9.55 -19.34 -9.20
CA ASP A 162 -9.47 -18.86 -7.82
C ASP A 162 -8.72 -17.54 -7.77
N ARG A 163 -9.42 -16.49 -8.21
CA ARG A 163 -9.18 -15.13 -7.75
C ARG A 163 -9.34 -15.16 -6.23
N VAL A 164 -8.24 -15.01 -5.47
CA VAL A 164 -8.21 -14.78 -4.01
C VAL A 164 -9.22 -15.63 -3.26
N VAL A 165 -8.83 -16.74 -2.62
CA VAL A 165 -9.73 -17.56 -1.78
C VAL A 165 -10.67 -16.63 -1.02
N ALA A 166 -11.91 -16.54 -1.49
CA ALA A 166 -12.82 -15.52 -1.03
C ALA A 166 -13.14 -15.88 0.41
N ASP A 167 -12.90 -14.94 1.34
CA ASP A 167 -13.41 -15.14 2.67
C ASP A 167 -14.93 -15.12 2.58
N ASP A 168 -15.53 -16.31 2.74
CA ASP A 168 -16.98 -16.52 2.72
C ASP A 168 -17.60 -16.34 4.10
N THR A 169 -16.85 -15.79 5.06
CA THR A 169 -17.36 -15.38 6.37
C THR A 169 -18.59 -14.48 6.21
N ALA A 170 -19.70 -14.92 6.80
CA ALA A 170 -20.96 -14.18 6.75
C ALA A 170 -20.89 -12.94 7.65
N LEU A 171 -20.95 -11.76 7.05
CA LEU A 171 -20.96 -10.49 7.76
C LEU A 171 -22.39 -10.13 8.23
N PRO A 172 -22.57 -9.53 9.42
CA PRO A 172 -23.85 -9.01 9.90
C PRO A 172 -24.45 -7.94 8.97
N TYR A 173 -23.59 -7.06 8.44
CA TYR A 173 -23.98 -5.93 7.62
C TYR A 173 -23.13 -5.89 6.33
N PRO A 174 -23.28 -6.87 5.43
CA PRO A 174 -22.51 -6.92 4.21
C PRO A 174 -22.92 -5.76 3.29
N PHE A 175 -21.93 -5.10 2.67
CA PHE A 175 -22.15 -4.07 1.67
C PHE A 175 -21.18 -4.26 0.51
N THR A 176 -21.66 -3.97 -0.70
CA THR A 176 -20.87 -4.00 -1.93
C THR A 176 -20.91 -2.67 -2.67
N SER A 177 -21.80 -1.74 -2.29
CA SER A 177 -21.87 -0.38 -2.83
C SER A 177 -22.02 0.67 -1.73
N ALA A 178 -21.72 1.93 -2.06
CA ALA A 178 -21.94 3.06 -1.17
C ALA A 178 -23.44 3.22 -0.85
N ASP A 179 -24.31 3.04 -1.84
CA ASP A 179 -25.77 3.07 -1.65
C ASP A 179 -26.25 2.01 -0.64
N GLU A 180 -25.69 0.79 -0.69
CA GLU A 180 -25.99 -0.29 0.27
C GLU A 180 -25.50 0.07 1.68
N LEU A 181 -24.27 0.56 1.80
CA LEU A 181 -23.68 1.00 3.07
C LEU A 181 -24.53 2.11 3.73
N LEU A 182 -24.94 3.12 2.97
CA LEU A 182 -25.81 4.19 3.46
C LEU A 182 -27.21 3.67 3.82
N ALA A 183 -27.75 2.70 3.06
CA ALA A 183 -29.03 2.08 3.38
C ALA A 183 -28.98 1.32 4.72
N ILE A 184 -27.86 0.65 5.03
CA ILE A 184 -27.62 0.01 6.33
C ILE A 184 -27.57 1.08 7.42
N CYS A 185 -26.75 2.13 7.24
CA CYS A 185 -26.62 3.21 8.22
C CYS A 185 -27.99 3.81 8.59
N ARG A 186 -28.84 4.11 7.59
CA ARG A 186 -30.20 4.62 7.81
C ARG A 186 -31.13 3.61 8.49
N ARG A 187 -31.04 2.34 8.13
CA ARG A 187 -31.91 1.29 8.67
C ARG A 187 -31.59 0.99 10.14
N GLU A 188 -30.32 0.95 10.50
CA GLU A 188 -29.84 0.57 11.84
C GLU A 188 -29.57 1.78 12.75
N GLY A 189 -29.55 3.01 12.20
CA GLY A 189 -29.16 4.21 12.96
C GLY A 189 -27.67 4.23 13.31
N MET A 190 -26.83 3.62 12.47
CA MET A 190 -25.40 3.45 12.67
C MET A 190 -24.59 4.45 11.86
N SER A 191 -23.41 4.85 12.37
CA SER A 191 -22.37 5.51 11.55
C SER A 191 -21.67 4.52 10.62
N ILE A 192 -20.80 5.00 9.72
CA ILE A 192 -20.07 4.10 8.83
C ILE A 192 -19.05 3.26 9.63
N SER A 193 -18.37 3.84 10.63
CA SER A 193 -17.50 3.06 11.52
C SER A 193 -18.27 2.05 12.36
N ASP A 194 -19.51 2.32 12.79
CA ASP A 194 -20.31 1.35 13.54
C ASP A 194 -20.65 0.12 12.68
N VAL A 195 -21.00 0.32 11.40
CA VAL A 195 -21.23 -0.78 10.45
C VAL A 195 -19.95 -1.60 10.27
N MET A 196 -18.81 -0.94 10.09
CA MET A 196 -17.53 -1.62 9.97
C MET A 196 -17.11 -2.34 11.24
N LEU A 197 -17.30 -1.73 12.42
CA LEU A 197 -17.05 -2.34 13.71
C LEU A 197 -17.86 -3.63 13.83
N ALA A 198 -19.17 -3.58 13.61
CA ALA A 198 -20.03 -4.76 13.72
C ALA A 198 -19.62 -5.90 12.77
N ASN A 199 -19.15 -5.58 11.56
CA ASN A 199 -18.60 -6.57 10.64
C ASN A 199 -17.26 -7.16 11.11
N GLU A 200 -16.38 -6.33 11.67
CA GLU A 200 -15.10 -6.75 12.22
C GLU A 200 -15.23 -7.72 13.40
N LEU A 201 -16.29 -7.58 14.19
CA LEU A 201 -16.55 -8.42 15.37
C LEU A 201 -16.82 -9.89 15.05
N VAL A 202 -16.98 -10.26 13.78
CA VAL A 202 -17.10 -11.67 13.37
C VAL A 202 -15.78 -12.42 13.54
N TRP A 203 -14.63 -11.75 13.36
CA TRP A 203 -13.32 -12.40 13.40
C TRP A 203 -12.61 -12.24 14.75
N ARG A 204 -13.02 -11.29 15.58
CA ARG A 204 -12.29 -10.89 16.80
C ARG A 204 -13.19 -10.10 17.76
N SER A 205 -12.77 -9.98 19.01
CA SER A 205 -13.44 -9.10 19.97
C SER A 205 -13.18 -7.62 19.68
N GLU A 206 -14.03 -6.75 20.22
CA GLU A 206 -13.87 -5.29 20.11
C GLU A 206 -12.56 -4.81 20.72
N ALA A 207 -12.16 -5.38 21.87
CA ALA A 207 -10.91 -5.03 22.54
C ALA A 207 -9.69 -5.38 21.68
N GLU A 208 -9.68 -6.58 21.07
CA GLU A 208 -8.60 -7.01 20.17
C GLU A 208 -8.54 -6.15 18.89
N LEU A 209 -9.69 -5.81 18.30
CA LEU A 209 -9.74 -4.93 17.13
C LEU A 209 -9.17 -3.55 17.47
N ARG A 210 -9.63 -2.98 18.59
CA ARG A 210 -9.15 -1.68 19.08
C ARG A 210 -7.63 -1.68 19.28
N GLU A 211 -7.10 -2.69 19.97
CA GLU A 211 -5.66 -2.81 20.21
C GLU A 211 -4.89 -2.85 18.89
N LYS A 212 -5.35 -3.65 17.92
CA LYS A 212 -4.71 -3.75 16.60
C LYS A 212 -4.76 -2.45 15.80
N LEU A 213 -5.88 -1.73 15.80
CA LEU A 213 -6.01 -0.44 15.12
C LEU A 213 -5.11 0.63 15.76
N LEU A 214 -5.01 0.65 17.09
CA LEU A 214 -4.11 1.56 17.80
C LEU A 214 -2.63 1.18 17.62
N ALA A 215 -2.32 -0.12 17.46
CA ALA A 215 -0.99 -0.57 17.11
C ALA A 215 -0.60 -0.11 15.68
N LEU A 216 -1.51 -0.21 14.71
CA LEU A 216 -1.30 0.33 13.36
C LEU A 216 -1.05 1.85 13.41
N TRP A 217 -1.84 2.57 14.20
CA TRP A 217 -1.62 4.00 14.43
C TRP A 217 -0.26 4.29 15.08
N ALA A 218 0.18 3.48 16.04
CA ALA A 218 1.49 3.62 16.65
C ALA A 218 2.62 3.48 15.61
N VAL A 219 2.55 2.47 14.73
CA VAL A 219 3.52 2.29 13.63
C VAL A 219 3.50 3.46 12.65
N MET A 220 2.31 3.99 12.32
CA MET A 220 2.18 5.18 11.49
C MET A 220 2.86 6.42 12.11
N ARG A 221 2.72 6.64 13.42
CA ARG A 221 3.39 7.73 14.14
C ARG A 221 4.91 7.55 14.15
N GLU A 222 5.38 6.34 14.44
CA GLU A 222 6.80 6.02 14.43
C GLU A 222 7.41 6.24 13.05
N CYS A 223 6.68 5.90 11.97
CA CYS A 223 7.11 6.19 10.61
C CYS A 223 7.28 7.69 10.34
N VAL A 224 6.38 8.54 10.85
CA VAL A 224 6.53 10.01 10.76
C VAL A 224 7.75 10.49 11.53
N ASP A 225 7.96 9.98 12.75
CA ASP A 225 9.11 10.36 13.58
C ASP A 225 10.43 9.97 12.92
N ASN A 226 10.52 8.74 12.38
CA ASN A 226 11.67 8.26 11.63
C ASN A 226 11.95 9.13 10.40
N GLY A 227 10.91 9.47 9.62
CA GLY A 227 11.06 10.34 8.45
C GLY A 227 11.47 11.77 8.79
N CYS A 228 11.06 12.29 9.95
CA CYS A 228 11.51 13.59 10.45
C CYS A 228 12.95 13.57 10.98
N ALA A 229 13.47 12.41 11.39
CA ALA A 229 14.83 12.26 11.89
C ALA A 229 15.86 11.91 10.80
N ALA A 230 15.45 11.17 9.78
CA ALA A 230 16.35 10.63 8.76
C ALA A 230 16.75 11.68 7.71
N GLU A 231 18.00 12.14 7.76
CA GLU A 231 18.59 13.02 6.74
C GLU A 231 19.19 12.22 5.58
N GLY A 232 19.47 12.88 4.45
CA GLY A 232 20.22 12.29 3.34
C GLY A 232 19.51 12.32 2.00
N ILE A 233 19.98 11.45 1.10
CA ILE A 233 19.51 11.29 -0.28
C ILE A 233 18.80 9.95 -0.39
N LEU A 234 17.63 9.92 -1.02
CA LEU A 234 16.87 8.70 -1.27
C LEU A 234 17.63 7.76 -2.25
N PRO A 235 17.52 6.44 -2.08
CA PRO A 235 18.17 5.48 -2.96
C PRO A 235 17.57 5.49 -4.38
N GLY A 236 18.14 4.76 -5.32
CA GLY A 236 17.58 4.61 -6.69
C GLY A 236 18.12 5.59 -7.75
N GLY A 237 19.04 6.48 -7.39
CA GLY A 237 19.83 7.23 -8.38
C GLY A 237 19.27 8.57 -8.85
N LEU A 238 18.04 8.94 -8.44
CA LEU A 238 17.45 10.26 -8.77
C LEU A 238 18.03 11.43 -7.95
N ASN A 239 18.90 11.15 -6.99
CA ASN A 239 19.50 12.16 -6.10
C ASN A 239 18.47 13.04 -5.38
N VAL A 240 17.30 12.49 -5.05
CA VAL A 240 16.24 13.21 -4.33
C VAL A 240 16.62 13.35 -2.87
N ARG A 241 16.77 14.60 -2.41
CA ARG A 241 17.04 14.90 -1.00
C ARG A 241 15.77 14.76 -0.16
N ARG A 242 15.89 14.13 1.01
CA ARG A 242 14.83 14.12 2.03
C ARG A 242 14.54 15.54 2.55
N ARG A 243 13.28 15.95 2.54
CA ARG A 243 12.82 17.28 2.92
C ARG A 243 12.20 17.31 4.30
N ALA A 244 11.63 16.21 4.76
CA ALA A 244 10.91 16.14 6.03
C ALA A 244 11.75 16.62 7.24
N PRO A 245 13.04 16.24 7.40
CA PRO A 245 13.82 16.70 8.56
C PRO A 245 14.00 18.21 8.62
N SER A 246 14.29 18.85 7.49
CA SER A 246 14.43 20.30 7.43
C SER A 246 13.11 21.02 7.71
N LEU A 247 12.01 20.52 7.15
CA LEU A 247 10.68 21.10 7.36
C LEU A 247 10.23 20.92 8.81
N PHE A 248 10.50 19.78 9.44
CA PHE A 248 10.23 19.56 10.87
C PHE A 248 10.95 20.58 11.73
N LYS A 249 12.27 20.78 11.53
CA LYS A 249 13.04 21.80 12.25
C LYS A 249 12.41 23.19 12.11
N THR A 250 12.01 23.59 10.90
CA THR A 250 11.33 24.86 10.64
C THR A 250 9.98 24.97 11.35
N LEU A 251 9.14 23.94 11.32
CA LEU A 251 7.80 23.96 11.91
C LEU A 251 7.80 23.82 13.44
N THR A 252 8.85 23.26 14.02
CA THR A 252 9.06 23.22 15.48
C THR A 252 9.67 24.50 16.03
N ALA A 253 10.35 25.28 15.18
CA ALA A 253 10.91 26.56 15.60
C ALA A 253 9.78 27.55 15.97
N ASP A 254 9.95 28.23 17.09
CA ASP A 254 9.12 29.39 17.42
C ASP A 254 9.60 30.57 16.59
N THR A 255 8.81 30.93 15.58
CA THR A 255 9.11 32.05 14.70
C THR A 255 8.47 33.35 15.17
N GLY A 256 7.62 33.33 16.22
CA GLY A 256 6.82 34.48 16.64
C GLY A 256 5.82 35.00 15.58
N VAL A 257 5.70 34.30 14.44
CA VAL A 257 4.83 34.66 13.32
C VAL A 257 3.68 33.65 13.22
N THR A 258 2.45 34.16 13.26
CA THR A 258 1.25 33.36 13.03
C THR A 258 1.03 33.19 11.53
N ASP A 259 1.43 32.04 10.99
CA ASP A 259 1.10 31.63 9.62
C ASP A 259 -0.26 30.91 9.59
N PRO A 260 -1.28 31.43 8.87
CA PRO A 260 -2.58 30.78 8.77
C PRO A 260 -2.53 29.41 8.08
N LEU A 261 -1.48 29.11 7.31
CA LEU A 261 -1.30 27.83 6.61
C LEU A 261 -0.48 26.82 7.41
N ARG A 262 -0.10 27.13 8.66
CA ARG A 262 0.75 26.27 9.48
C ARG A 262 0.21 24.85 9.63
N ALA A 263 -1.10 24.68 9.78
CA ALA A 263 -1.71 23.35 9.87
C ALA A 263 -1.53 22.53 8.58
N MET A 264 -1.62 23.18 7.41
CA MET A 264 -1.36 22.52 6.12
C MET A 264 0.11 22.13 5.97
N GLU A 265 1.04 22.98 6.42
CA GLU A 265 2.47 22.65 6.38
C GLU A 265 2.82 21.45 7.27
N TRP A 266 2.16 21.31 8.43
CA TRP A 266 2.30 20.09 9.24
C TRP A 266 1.78 18.84 8.52
N VAL A 267 0.66 18.95 7.80
CA VAL A 267 0.12 17.82 7.01
C VAL A 267 1.06 17.46 5.86
N ASN A 268 1.62 18.46 5.17
CA ASN A 268 2.66 18.26 4.17
C ASN A 268 3.85 17.53 4.78
N LEU A 269 4.34 17.97 5.93
CA LEU A 269 5.43 17.31 6.64
C LEU A 269 5.14 15.83 6.93
N PHE A 270 3.98 15.52 7.51
CA PHE A 270 3.63 14.14 7.86
C PHE A 270 3.60 13.24 6.63
N ALA A 271 2.98 13.69 5.53
CA ALA A 271 2.94 12.94 4.29
C ALA A 271 4.33 12.76 3.66
N LEU A 272 5.16 13.82 3.66
CA LEU A 272 6.53 13.76 3.18
C LEU A 272 7.36 12.77 3.99
N ALA A 273 7.29 12.82 5.33
CA ALA A 273 8.03 11.96 6.22
C ALA A 273 7.75 10.48 5.94
N VAL A 274 6.47 10.11 5.85
CA VAL A 274 6.07 8.72 5.57
C VAL A 274 6.52 8.28 4.18
N ASN A 275 6.34 9.09 3.15
CA ASN A 275 6.73 8.69 1.79
C ASN A 275 8.24 8.70 1.55
N GLU A 276 9.00 9.52 2.28
CA GLU A 276 10.47 9.48 2.28
C GLU A 276 10.99 8.23 3.00
N GLU A 277 10.39 7.82 4.12
CA GLU A 277 10.67 6.52 4.76
C GLU A 277 10.33 5.35 3.86
N ASN A 278 9.17 5.39 3.20
CA ASN A 278 8.76 4.38 2.25
C ASN A 278 9.78 4.23 1.12
N ALA A 279 10.16 5.34 0.48
CA ALA A 279 11.11 5.34 -0.63
C ALA A 279 12.51 4.82 -0.24
N ALA A 280 12.85 4.87 1.05
CA ALA A 280 14.11 4.37 1.58
C ALA A 280 14.05 2.90 2.05
N GLY A 281 12.91 2.21 1.91
CA GLY A 281 12.76 0.83 2.36
C GLY A 281 12.44 0.69 3.86
N GLY A 282 11.96 1.76 4.50
CA GLY A 282 11.58 1.74 5.90
C GLY A 282 10.31 0.93 6.19
N ARG A 283 10.00 0.81 7.48
CA ARG A 283 8.77 0.21 8.01
C ARG A 283 7.56 1.09 7.65
N ILE A 284 6.53 0.51 7.03
CA ILE A 284 5.35 1.23 6.51
C ILE A 284 4.05 0.50 6.89
N VAL A 285 2.96 1.24 6.98
CA VAL A 285 1.59 0.68 7.00
C VAL A 285 0.91 1.00 5.67
N THR A 286 0.34 -0.02 5.01
CA THR A 286 -0.42 0.18 3.77
C THR A 286 -1.66 1.03 4.02
N ALA A 287 -1.99 1.96 3.11
CA ALA A 287 -3.20 2.78 3.25
C ALA A 287 -3.75 3.33 1.92
N PRO A 288 -4.21 2.49 0.97
CA PRO A 288 -4.26 1.02 0.99
C PRO A 288 -3.03 0.36 0.33
N THR A 289 -2.04 1.16 -0.08
CA THR A 289 -0.77 0.72 -0.69
C THR A 289 0.37 1.57 -0.15
N ASN A 290 1.61 1.07 -0.22
CA ASN A 290 2.82 1.75 0.22
C ASN A 290 3.02 3.10 -0.50
N GLY A 291 2.74 3.16 -1.80
CA GLY A 291 2.89 4.40 -2.58
C GLY A 291 1.93 5.53 -2.17
N ALA A 292 0.85 5.19 -1.47
CA ALA A 292 -0.16 6.12 -0.94
C ALA A 292 -0.15 6.19 0.59
N ALA A 293 0.86 5.60 1.24
CA ALA A 293 0.88 5.37 2.68
C ALA A 293 0.93 6.66 3.50
N GLY A 294 1.32 7.81 2.94
CA GLY A 294 1.42 9.05 3.69
C GLY A 294 0.09 9.75 3.94
N ILE A 295 -0.96 9.45 3.17
CA ILE A 295 -2.20 10.24 3.17
C ILE A 295 -3.03 10.03 4.44
N VAL A 296 -3.40 8.78 4.73
CA VAL A 296 -4.15 8.42 5.92
C VAL A 296 -3.45 8.88 7.21
N PRO A 297 -2.16 8.56 7.47
CA PRO A 297 -1.49 9.02 8.68
C PRO A 297 -1.33 10.54 8.75
N ALA A 298 -1.09 11.24 7.64
CA ALA A 298 -0.98 12.71 7.67
C ALA A 298 -2.29 13.38 8.11
N VAL A 299 -3.43 12.88 7.61
CA VAL A 299 -4.76 13.37 7.99
C VAL A 299 -5.13 12.95 9.41
N LEU A 300 -4.74 11.76 9.84
CA LEU A 300 -4.96 11.29 11.22
C LEU A 300 -4.09 12.07 12.23
N HIS A 301 -2.85 12.41 11.88
CA HIS A 301 -2.03 13.34 12.65
C HIS A 301 -2.67 14.74 12.71
N TYR A 302 -3.30 15.22 11.63
CA TYR A 302 -4.06 16.46 11.67
C TYR A 302 -5.20 16.40 12.69
N TYR A 303 -5.98 15.32 12.69
CA TYR A 303 -7.03 15.08 13.68
C TYR A 303 -6.47 15.16 15.11
N VAL A 304 -5.47 14.35 15.43
CA VAL A 304 -4.89 14.27 16.78
C VAL A 304 -4.24 15.59 17.21
N LYS A 305 -3.61 16.33 16.29
CA LYS A 305 -2.83 17.53 16.62
C LYS A 305 -3.67 18.81 16.67
N PHE A 306 -4.71 18.92 15.85
CA PHE A 306 -5.39 20.21 15.62
C PHE A 306 -6.89 20.18 15.91
N VAL A 307 -7.53 19.02 16.05
CA VAL A 307 -8.96 18.93 16.36
C VAL A 307 -9.15 18.86 17.89
N PRO A 308 -9.86 19.83 18.50
CA PRO A 308 -10.15 19.79 19.92
C PRO A 308 -10.93 18.54 20.32
N GLY A 309 -10.50 17.87 21.39
CA GLY A 309 -11.15 16.65 21.87
C GLY A 309 -10.81 15.38 21.09
N ALA A 310 -9.78 15.41 20.24
CA ALA A 310 -9.29 14.21 19.59
C ALA A 310 -8.77 13.17 20.61
N ASP A 311 -9.18 11.91 20.44
CA ASP A 311 -8.86 10.80 21.33
C ASP A 311 -8.68 9.48 20.55
N ASP A 312 -8.33 8.41 21.28
CA ASP A 312 -8.12 7.08 20.70
C ASP A 312 -9.42 6.46 20.15
N ASP A 313 -10.59 6.82 20.68
CA ASP A 313 -11.88 6.38 20.13
C ASP A 313 -12.13 6.98 18.76
N GLY A 314 -11.81 8.27 18.59
CA GLY A 314 -11.80 8.93 17.30
C GLY A 314 -10.82 8.31 16.32
N VAL A 315 -9.62 7.94 16.76
CA VAL A 315 -8.64 7.24 15.91
C VAL A 315 -9.22 5.92 15.38
N VAL A 316 -9.88 5.13 16.24
CA VAL A 316 -10.53 3.88 15.84
C VAL A 316 -11.66 4.13 14.84
N ARG A 317 -12.56 5.09 15.12
CA ARG A 317 -13.64 5.45 14.18
C ARG A 317 -13.11 5.93 12.84
N PHE A 318 -12.07 6.77 12.85
CA PHE A 318 -11.39 7.24 11.63
C PHE A 318 -10.94 6.07 10.76
N LEU A 319 -10.20 5.12 11.35
CA LEU A 319 -9.64 3.98 10.61
C LEU A 319 -10.74 3.04 10.10
N LEU A 320 -11.80 2.83 10.87
CA LEU A 320 -12.94 2.00 10.44
C LEU A 320 -13.73 2.65 9.29
N ALA A 321 -14.03 3.95 9.37
CA ALA A 321 -14.70 4.66 8.27
C ALA A 321 -13.83 4.70 7.00
N ALA A 322 -12.53 4.95 7.16
CA ALA A 322 -11.57 4.88 6.07
C ALA A 322 -11.51 3.47 5.45
N ALA A 323 -11.55 2.41 6.27
CA ALA A 323 -11.59 1.03 5.80
C ALA A 323 -12.85 0.72 4.98
N ALA A 324 -14.03 1.17 5.43
CA ALA A 324 -15.29 0.97 4.71
C ALA A 324 -15.19 1.47 3.26
N VAL A 325 -14.66 2.69 3.10
CA VAL A 325 -14.46 3.32 1.79
C VAL A 325 -13.39 2.59 0.98
N GLY A 326 -12.27 2.18 1.60
CA GLY A 326 -11.24 1.38 0.94
C GLY A 326 -11.76 0.05 0.40
N ILE A 327 -12.67 -0.60 1.13
CA ILE A 327 -13.34 -1.84 0.71
C ILE A 327 -14.18 -1.61 -0.54
N LEU A 328 -14.93 -0.50 -0.61
CA LEU A 328 -15.72 -0.17 -1.81
C LEU A 328 -14.85 -0.03 -3.06
N PHE A 329 -13.67 0.60 -2.95
CA PHE A 329 -12.71 0.69 -4.06
C PHE A 329 -12.14 -0.68 -4.44
N LYS A 330 -11.77 -1.51 -3.45
CA LYS A 330 -11.20 -2.84 -3.68
C LYS A 330 -12.20 -3.78 -4.35
N ILE A 331 -13.47 -3.76 -3.95
CA ILE A 331 -14.53 -4.62 -4.51
C ILE A 331 -14.91 -4.19 -5.93
N ASN A 332 -15.11 -2.88 -6.14
CA ASN A 332 -15.78 -2.41 -7.37
C ASN A 332 -14.82 -1.96 -8.47
N ALA A 333 -13.54 -1.79 -8.16
CA ALA A 333 -12.52 -1.33 -9.09
C ALA A 333 -11.18 -2.06 -8.82
N SER A 334 -10.12 -1.32 -8.52
CA SER A 334 -8.82 -1.85 -8.13
C SER A 334 -8.06 -0.79 -7.34
N ILE A 335 -7.18 -1.25 -6.45
CA ILE A 335 -6.21 -0.41 -5.73
C ILE A 335 -4.78 -0.54 -6.31
N SER A 336 -4.66 -1.17 -7.48
CA SER A 336 -3.38 -1.43 -8.16
C SER A 336 -3.06 -0.34 -9.18
N GLY A 337 -1.90 0.30 -9.02
CA GLY A 337 -1.35 1.25 -10.00
C GLY A 337 -1.14 0.64 -11.39
N ALA A 338 -0.88 -0.66 -11.46
CA ALA A 338 -0.74 -1.41 -12.71
C ALA A 338 -2.07 -1.62 -13.46
N GLU A 339 -3.21 -1.53 -12.77
CA GLU A 339 -4.53 -1.78 -13.37
C GLU A 339 -5.30 -0.49 -13.66
N VAL A 340 -5.36 0.43 -12.70
CA VAL A 340 -6.18 1.65 -12.79
C VAL A 340 -5.39 2.95 -12.66
N GLY A 341 -4.06 2.88 -12.56
CA GLY A 341 -3.22 4.05 -12.34
C GLY A 341 -3.27 4.57 -10.90
N CYS A 342 -2.66 5.73 -10.66
CA CYS A 342 -2.46 6.26 -9.32
C CYS A 342 -3.76 6.80 -8.69
N GLN A 343 -4.82 6.98 -9.47
CA GLN A 343 -6.16 7.22 -8.95
C GLN A 343 -6.66 6.06 -8.06
N GLY A 344 -6.27 4.81 -8.34
CA GLY A 344 -6.61 3.67 -7.49
C GLY A 344 -5.77 3.57 -6.21
N GLU A 345 -4.64 4.29 -6.16
CA GLU A 345 -3.71 4.27 -5.03
C GLU A 345 -3.86 5.54 -4.18
N VAL A 346 -3.40 6.68 -4.71
CA VAL A 346 -3.47 7.99 -4.06
C VAL A 346 -4.91 8.51 -4.01
N GLY A 347 -5.69 8.27 -5.08
CA GLY A 347 -7.09 8.72 -5.12
C GLY A 347 -7.96 7.98 -4.10
N SER A 348 -7.85 6.66 -4.02
CA SER A 348 -8.56 5.87 -3.01
C SER A 348 -8.12 6.24 -1.58
N ALA A 349 -6.82 6.41 -1.33
CA ALA A 349 -6.32 6.88 -0.03
C ALA A 349 -6.84 8.27 0.35
N CYS A 350 -6.95 9.18 -0.62
CA CYS A 350 -7.56 10.51 -0.43
C CYS A 350 -9.02 10.38 0.00
N SER A 351 -9.82 9.53 -0.66
CA SER A 351 -11.20 9.25 -0.28
C SER A 351 -11.33 8.62 1.10
N MET A 352 -10.48 7.62 1.39
CA MET A 352 -10.43 6.95 2.69
C MET A 352 -10.16 7.95 3.83
N ALA A 353 -9.15 8.80 3.67
CA ALA A 353 -8.80 9.80 4.67
C ALA A 353 -9.86 10.91 4.80
N ALA A 354 -10.50 11.32 3.70
CA ALA A 354 -11.58 12.29 3.72
C ALA A 354 -12.80 11.77 4.50
N ALA A 355 -13.17 10.50 4.27
CA ALA A 355 -14.25 9.84 4.97
C ALA A 355 -13.95 9.71 6.47
N GLY A 356 -12.77 9.19 6.82
CA GLY A 356 -12.32 9.06 8.20
C GLY A 356 -12.35 10.39 8.94
N LEU A 357 -11.85 11.47 8.32
CA LEU A 357 -11.85 12.80 8.94
C LEU A 357 -13.27 13.37 9.07
N CYS A 358 -14.11 13.23 8.04
CA CYS A 358 -15.49 13.72 8.07
C CYS A 358 -16.28 13.08 9.22
N GLU A 359 -16.10 11.78 9.42
CA GLU A 359 -16.80 11.05 10.48
C GLU A 359 -16.38 11.51 11.88
N VAL A 360 -15.07 11.63 12.16
CA VAL A 360 -14.60 12.06 13.49
C VAL A 360 -14.85 13.54 13.79
N LEU A 361 -15.17 14.34 12.76
CA LEU A 361 -15.64 15.71 12.90
C LEU A 361 -17.17 15.80 13.10
N GLY A 362 -17.87 14.67 13.14
CA GLY A 362 -19.31 14.60 13.41
C GLY A 362 -20.20 14.66 12.16
N GLY A 363 -19.66 14.33 10.98
CA GLY A 363 -20.44 14.25 9.76
C GLY A 363 -21.47 13.11 9.79
N THR A 364 -22.61 13.29 9.11
CA THR A 364 -23.58 12.21 8.87
C THR A 364 -23.03 11.20 7.87
N PRO A 365 -23.55 9.95 7.81
CA PRO A 365 -23.13 8.98 6.80
C PRO A 365 -23.16 9.53 5.37
N GLU A 366 -24.16 10.32 5.00
CA GLU A 366 -24.24 11.00 3.70
C GLU A 366 -23.14 12.05 3.50
N GLN A 367 -22.73 12.79 4.53
CA GLN A 367 -21.59 13.72 4.43
C GLN A 367 -20.26 12.96 4.33
N VAL A 368 -20.13 11.82 5.02
CA VAL A 368 -18.93 10.96 4.95
C VAL A 368 -18.77 10.37 3.55
N GLU A 369 -19.86 9.88 2.95
CA GLU A 369 -19.85 9.39 1.57
C GLU A 369 -19.58 10.51 0.57
N ASN A 370 -20.16 11.71 0.75
CA ASN A 370 -19.82 12.87 -0.06
C ASN A 370 -18.33 13.27 0.07
N ALA A 371 -17.75 13.22 1.26
CA ALA A 371 -16.32 13.53 1.45
C ALA A 371 -15.44 12.51 0.72
N ALA A 372 -15.80 11.23 0.78
CA ALA A 372 -15.14 10.17 0.03
C ALA A 372 -15.23 10.40 -1.48
N GLU A 373 -16.41 10.77 -1.97
CA GLU A 373 -16.68 11.05 -3.38
C GLU A 373 -15.83 12.20 -3.91
N VAL A 374 -15.84 13.36 -3.24
CA VAL A 374 -14.99 14.52 -3.59
C VAL A 374 -13.51 14.12 -3.57
N GLY A 375 -13.11 13.26 -2.62
CA GLY A 375 -11.76 12.72 -2.52
C GLY A 375 -11.30 12.00 -3.81
N ILE A 376 -12.15 11.17 -4.42
CA ILE A 376 -11.79 10.44 -5.64
C ILE A 376 -12.00 11.31 -6.88
N GLU A 377 -13.04 12.13 -6.92
CA GLU A 377 -13.37 13.02 -8.04
C GLU A 377 -12.15 13.88 -8.41
N HIS A 378 -11.48 14.45 -7.41
CA HIS A 378 -10.28 15.27 -7.59
C HIS A 378 -8.99 14.49 -7.90
N ASN A 379 -9.07 13.19 -8.14
CA ASN A 379 -7.98 12.31 -8.53
C ASN A 379 -8.29 11.43 -9.76
N LEU A 380 -9.49 11.51 -10.35
CA LEU A 380 -9.86 10.76 -11.55
C LEU A 380 -8.91 11.06 -12.73
N GLY A 381 -8.47 10.01 -13.41
CA GLY A 381 -7.52 10.09 -14.53
C GLY A 381 -6.04 10.16 -14.15
N LEU A 382 -5.71 10.13 -12.85
CA LEU A 382 -4.32 10.19 -12.40
C LEU A 382 -3.55 8.92 -12.79
N THR A 383 -2.56 9.08 -13.67
CA THR A 383 -1.70 8.00 -14.18
C THR A 383 -0.64 7.56 -13.16
N CYS A 384 -0.14 6.33 -13.26
CA CYS A 384 0.95 5.81 -12.41
C CYS A 384 2.20 5.60 -13.26
N ASP A 385 3.03 6.62 -13.41
CA ASP A 385 4.19 6.58 -14.30
C ASP A 385 5.39 7.32 -13.68
N PRO A 386 5.92 6.78 -12.56
CA PRO A 386 6.93 7.46 -11.78
C PRO A 386 8.29 7.48 -12.48
N VAL A 387 9.06 8.54 -12.19
CA VAL A 387 10.41 8.73 -12.71
C VAL A 387 11.32 7.61 -12.22
N GLY A 388 12.10 7.03 -13.13
CA GLY A 388 13.00 5.89 -12.84
C GLY A 388 12.31 4.61 -12.39
N GLY A 389 10.97 4.54 -12.40
CA GLY A 389 10.25 3.43 -11.76
C GLY A 389 10.43 3.39 -10.26
N LEU A 390 10.60 4.55 -9.63
CA LEU A 390 10.84 4.70 -8.20
C LEU A 390 9.62 5.33 -7.53
N VAL A 391 9.28 4.88 -6.31
CA VAL A 391 8.19 5.45 -5.51
C VAL A 391 8.63 6.77 -4.84
N GLN A 392 9.07 7.73 -5.67
CA GLN A 392 9.62 9.02 -5.26
C GLN A 392 8.90 10.15 -5.98
N ILE A 393 9.15 10.33 -7.28
CA ILE A 393 8.57 11.42 -8.08
C ILE A 393 7.58 10.81 -9.08
N PRO A 394 6.31 11.26 -9.12
CA PRO A 394 5.66 12.30 -8.30
C PRO A 394 4.98 11.77 -7.01
N CYS A 395 5.32 10.56 -6.56
CA CYS A 395 4.62 9.86 -5.47
C CYS A 395 4.62 10.64 -4.15
N ILE A 396 5.77 11.20 -3.77
CA ILE A 396 5.94 11.94 -2.51
C ILE A 396 5.05 13.19 -2.49
N GLU A 397 5.09 14.02 -3.54
CA GLU A 397 4.25 15.22 -3.62
C GLU A 397 2.76 14.88 -3.73
N ARG A 398 2.42 13.78 -4.42
CA ARG A 398 1.03 13.32 -4.53
C ARG A 398 0.42 13.03 -3.18
N ASN A 399 1.18 12.45 -2.23
CA ASN A 399 0.67 12.17 -0.89
C ASN A 399 0.44 13.47 -0.09
N ALA A 400 1.36 14.43 -0.15
CA ALA A 400 1.18 15.72 0.51
C ALA A 400 -0.06 16.47 -0.03
N ILE A 401 -0.18 16.59 -1.36
CA ILE A 401 -1.31 17.27 -2.00
C ILE A 401 -2.63 16.53 -1.75
N ALA A 402 -2.65 15.20 -1.82
CA ALA A 402 -3.85 14.42 -1.57
C ALA A 402 -4.31 14.49 -0.11
N SER A 403 -3.39 14.57 0.86
CA SER A 403 -3.74 14.78 2.27
C SER A 403 -4.48 16.10 2.50
N VAL A 404 -4.00 17.17 1.85
CA VAL A 404 -4.67 18.48 1.88
C VAL A 404 -6.04 18.43 1.20
N LYS A 405 -6.15 17.75 0.04
CA LYS A 405 -7.43 17.52 -0.63
C LYS A 405 -8.42 16.78 0.27
N ALA A 406 -7.98 15.73 0.96
CA ALA A 406 -8.81 14.94 1.86
C ALA A 406 -9.38 15.78 3.02
N ILE A 407 -8.54 16.62 3.65
CA ILE A 407 -9.00 17.55 4.68
C ILE A 407 -10.03 18.54 4.11
N ASN A 408 -9.74 19.11 2.95
CA ASN A 408 -10.65 20.08 2.33
C ASN A 408 -11.97 19.44 1.89
N ALA A 409 -11.94 18.20 1.39
CA ALA A 409 -13.13 17.42 1.04
C ALA A 409 -14.02 17.20 2.27
N ALA A 410 -13.45 16.72 3.39
CA ALA A 410 -14.19 16.56 4.64
C ALA A 410 -14.81 17.88 5.12
N ARG A 411 -14.05 18.98 5.09
CA ARG A 411 -14.55 20.31 5.49
C ARG A 411 -15.66 20.83 4.58
N LEU A 412 -15.55 20.61 3.27
CA LEU A 412 -16.56 21.02 2.31
C LEU A 412 -17.87 20.25 2.54
N SER A 413 -17.79 18.94 2.72
CA SER A 413 -18.96 18.09 2.97
C SER A 413 -19.67 18.42 4.28
N LEU A 414 -18.93 18.79 5.33
CA LEU A 414 -19.50 19.25 6.61
C LEU A 414 -20.24 20.59 6.52
N HIS A 415 -19.90 21.44 5.54
CA HIS A 415 -20.65 22.67 5.28
C HIS A 415 -21.91 22.44 4.43
N GLY A 416 -22.06 21.26 3.82
CA GLY A 416 -23.27 20.81 3.15
C GLY A 416 -24.17 19.96 4.07
N ASP A 417 -25.23 19.40 3.50
CA ASP A 417 -26.16 18.48 4.18
C ASP A 417 -25.98 17.02 3.72
N GLY A 418 -24.89 16.72 2.99
CA GLY A 418 -24.65 15.42 2.37
C GLY A 418 -25.35 15.24 1.02
N SER A 419 -26.18 16.18 0.57
CA SER A 419 -26.78 16.11 -0.78
C SER A 419 -25.77 16.50 -1.86
N HIS A 420 -25.62 15.65 -2.86
CA HIS A 420 -24.71 15.84 -3.98
C HIS A 420 -25.19 15.02 -5.19
N LYS A 421 -24.78 15.41 -6.40
CA LYS A 421 -25.33 14.85 -7.66
C LYS A 421 -24.61 13.58 -8.13
N VAL A 422 -23.33 13.50 -7.84
CA VAL A 422 -22.46 12.40 -8.25
C VAL A 422 -22.29 11.53 -7.03
N SER A 423 -22.81 10.31 -7.01
CA SER A 423 -22.57 9.41 -5.86
C SER A 423 -21.19 8.78 -5.93
N LEU A 424 -20.67 8.33 -4.79
CA LEU A 424 -19.41 7.61 -4.70
C LEU A 424 -19.39 6.38 -5.62
N ASP A 425 -20.49 5.64 -5.74
CA ASP A 425 -20.60 4.50 -6.66
C ASP A 425 -20.35 4.90 -8.13
N LYS A 426 -20.86 6.05 -8.56
CA LYS A 426 -20.60 6.58 -9.91
C LYS A 426 -19.14 7.00 -10.06
N ALA A 427 -18.56 7.61 -9.04
CA ALA A 427 -17.15 8.01 -9.05
C ALA A 427 -16.22 6.79 -9.11
N ILE A 428 -16.48 5.73 -8.33
CA ILE A 428 -15.73 4.46 -8.37
C ILE A 428 -15.86 3.79 -9.74
N LYS A 429 -17.08 3.74 -10.29
CA LYS A 429 -17.30 3.22 -11.65
C LYS A 429 -16.48 4.01 -12.69
N THR A 430 -16.47 5.33 -12.58
CA THR A 430 -15.71 6.22 -13.48
C THR A 430 -14.21 5.98 -13.34
N MET A 431 -13.71 5.79 -12.12
CA MET A 431 -12.31 5.42 -11.87
C MET A 431 -11.95 4.12 -12.59
N ARG A 432 -12.77 3.08 -12.45
CA ARG A 432 -12.55 1.78 -13.12
C ARG A 432 -12.52 1.92 -14.64
N GLU A 433 -13.50 2.60 -15.22
CA GLU A 433 -13.60 2.78 -16.68
C GLU A 433 -12.42 3.61 -17.21
N THR A 434 -12.06 4.69 -16.52
CA THR A 434 -10.88 5.50 -16.87
C THR A 434 -9.59 4.70 -16.77
N GLY A 435 -9.48 3.79 -15.78
CA GLY A 435 -8.36 2.87 -15.65
C GLY A 435 -8.28 1.84 -16.78
N ALA A 436 -9.42 1.35 -17.27
CA ALA A 436 -9.50 0.47 -18.43
C ALA A 436 -9.06 1.19 -19.72
N ASP A 437 -9.48 2.44 -19.89
CA ASP A 437 -9.13 3.29 -21.04
C ASP A 437 -7.67 3.79 -21.00
N MET A 438 -7.05 3.78 -19.83
CA MET A 438 -5.67 4.23 -19.64
C MET A 438 -4.71 3.32 -20.43
N LYS A 439 -3.96 3.92 -21.36
CA LYS A 439 -2.95 3.17 -22.14
C LYS A 439 -1.93 2.54 -21.21
N THR A 440 -1.55 1.28 -21.46
CA THR A 440 -0.62 0.50 -20.63
C THR A 440 0.66 1.24 -20.27
N LYS A 441 1.22 2.03 -21.19
CA LYS A 441 2.45 2.81 -20.95
C LYS A 441 2.32 3.95 -19.94
N TYR A 442 1.11 4.32 -19.55
CA TYR A 442 0.82 5.33 -18.51
C TYR A 442 0.35 4.69 -17.18
N LYS A 443 0.32 3.35 -17.12
CA LYS A 443 0.20 2.58 -15.88
C LYS A 443 1.59 2.27 -15.34
N GLU A 444 1.67 1.54 -14.23
CA GLU A 444 2.89 1.21 -13.47
C GLU A 444 3.90 0.40 -14.32
N THR A 445 4.58 1.07 -15.25
CA THR A 445 5.54 0.48 -16.19
C THR A 445 6.76 1.35 -16.40
N SER A 446 6.69 2.65 -16.06
CA SER A 446 7.74 3.65 -16.29
C SER A 446 8.19 3.76 -17.74
N ARG A 447 7.21 3.64 -18.67
CA ARG A 447 7.43 3.64 -20.12
C ARG A 447 6.75 4.81 -20.83
N GLY A 448 6.18 5.76 -20.09
CA GLY A 448 5.51 6.93 -20.66
C GLY A 448 5.66 8.17 -19.78
N GLY A 449 4.65 9.04 -19.85
CA GLY A 449 4.35 10.03 -18.81
C GLY A 449 5.55 10.84 -18.32
N LEU A 450 5.66 11.03 -17.01
CA LEU A 450 6.81 11.73 -16.42
C LEU A 450 8.10 10.90 -16.58
N ALA A 451 7.99 9.57 -16.49
CA ALA A 451 9.14 8.67 -16.54
C ALA A 451 10.03 8.82 -17.78
N VAL A 452 9.44 9.09 -18.96
CA VAL A 452 10.20 9.25 -20.21
C VAL A 452 10.47 10.70 -20.60
N ASN A 453 9.86 11.66 -19.90
CA ASN A 453 10.01 13.10 -20.19
C ASN A 453 10.99 13.79 -19.22
N VAL A 454 11.27 13.17 -18.07
CA VAL A 454 12.36 13.58 -17.19
C VAL A 454 13.57 12.75 -17.58
N ILE A 455 14.52 13.36 -18.29
CA ILE A 455 15.76 12.69 -18.72
C ILE A 455 16.65 12.51 -17.49
N GLU A 456 16.91 11.25 -17.12
CA GLU A 456 17.98 10.89 -16.20
C GLU A 456 19.32 11.21 -16.90
N CYS A 457 20.05 12.19 -16.39
CA CYS A 457 21.31 12.66 -16.96
C CYS A 457 22.49 11.74 -16.61
#